data_AF-A0A660ZS11-F1
#
_entry.id   AF-A0A660ZS11-F1
#
_cell.length_a   1.000
_cell.length_b   1.000
_cell.length_c   1.000
_cell.angle_alpha   90.00
_cell.angle_beta   90.00
_cell.angle_gamma   90.00
#
_symmetry.space_group_name_H-M   'P 1'
#
loop_
_entity.id
_entity.type
_entity.pdbx_description
1 polymer ?
#
loop_
_entity_poly.entity_id
_entity_poly.type
_entity_poly.pdbx_seq_one_letter_code
_entity_poly.pdbx_strand_id
1 'polypeptide(L)' 'GLHCRAMGGFDAQKARELLQIPEQADPVCAVAIGRLDDGSRLEAGVAARDQAVRDRHSLDEIVFEGSFGSSAKLG' A
#
# COMPACT_ATOMS: atom_id res chain seq x y z
N GLY A 1 9.96 10.76 11.32
CA GLY A 1 8.49 10.93 11.20
C GLY A 1 7.78 9.63 11.54
N LEU A 2 6.44 9.58 11.47
CA LEU A 2 5.69 8.33 11.53
C LEU A 2 5.64 7.69 10.13
N HIS A 3 5.74 6.37 10.07
CA HIS A 3 5.54 5.56 8.88
C HIS A 3 4.16 4.91 8.94
N CYS A 4 3.47 4.88 7.80
CA CYS A 4 2.16 4.25 7.63
C CYS A 4 2.27 3.13 6.59
N ARG A 5 1.87 1.92 6.96
CA ARG A 5 1.81 0.77 6.05
C ARG A 5 0.35 0.33 5.89
N ALA A 6 -0.24 0.69 4.76
CA ALA A 6 -1.58 0.22 4.38
C ALA A 6 -1.52 -1.23 3.87
N MET A 7 -2.48 -2.04 4.30
CA MET A 7 -2.56 -3.47 4.01
C MET A 7 -3.99 -3.85 3.63
N GLY A 8 -4.15 -4.48 2.46
CA GLY A 8 -5.41 -5.08 2.03
C GLY A 8 -5.58 -6.55 2.45
N GLY A 9 -4.49 -7.23 2.83
CA GLY A 9 -4.52 -8.64 3.24
C GLY A 9 -4.94 -8.83 4.69
N PHE A 10 -6.19 -8.49 5.02
CA PHE A 10 -6.80 -8.70 6.34
C PHE A 10 -8.19 -9.32 6.20
N ASP A 11 -8.72 -9.87 7.29
CA ASP A 11 -10.07 -10.44 7.31
C ASP A 11 -11.11 -9.33 7.57
N ALA A 12 -11.75 -8.88 6.49
CA ALA A 12 -12.76 -7.84 6.51
C ALA A 12 -14.00 -8.23 7.34
N GLN A 13 -14.43 -9.50 7.28
CA GLN A 13 -15.61 -9.97 7.99
C GLN A 13 -15.34 -10.01 9.50
N LYS A 14 -14.18 -10.55 9.89
CA LYS A 14 -13.75 -10.56 11.28
C LYS A 14 -13.54 -9.16 11.84
N ALA A 15 -13.02 -8.22 11.03
CA ALA A 15 -12.93 -6.82 11.43
C ALA A 15 -14.32 -6.21 11.67
N ARG A 16 -15.30 -6.53 10.81
CA ARG A 16 -16.71 -6.13 10.97
C ARG A 16 -17.30 -6.58 12.30
N GLU A 17 -17.15 -7.86 12.61
CA GLU A 17 -17.67 -8.49 13.82
C GLU A 17 -17.00 -7.94 15.09
N LEU A 18 -15.67 -7.89 15.11
CA LEU A 18 -14.90 -7.51 16.30
C LEU A 18 -14.92 -6.00 16.59
N LEU A 19 -14.91 -5.18 15.54
CA LEU A 19 -14.88 -3.72 15.66
C LEU A 19 -16.27 -3.10 15.52
N GLN A 20 -17.31 -3.92 15.36
CA GLN A 20 -18.70 -3.49 15.25
C GLN A 20 -18.90 -2.47 14.11
N ILE A 21 -18.30 -2.75 12.96
CA ILE A 21 -18.37 -1.85 11.80
C ILE A 21 -19.81 -1.90 11.24
N PRO A 22 -20.49 -0.75 11.09
CA PRO A 22 -21.88 -0.71 10.64
C PRO A 22 -22.01 -1.14 9.17
N GLU A 23 -23.14 -1.73 8.79
CA GLU A 23 -23.37 -2.28 7.44
C GLU A 23 -23.08 -1.27 6.32
N GLN A 24 -23.30 0.01 6.57
CA GLN A 24 -23.10 1.11 5.62
C GLN A 24 -21.63 1.51 5.42
N ALA A 25 -20.70 0.92 6.18
CA ALA A 25 -19.27 1.22 6.10
C ALA A 25 -18.45 -0.02 5.69
N ASP A 26 -17.58 0.15 4.69
CA ASP A 26 -16.72 -0.92 4.21
C ASP A 26 -15.30 -0.80 4.77
N PRO A 27 -14.76 -1.85 5.40
CA PRO A 27 -13.36 -1.89 5.78
C PRO A 27 -12.49 -2.06 4.53
N VAL A 28 -11.80 -0.99 4.12
CA VAL A 28 -10.98 -0.97 2.89
C VAL A 28 -9.54 -1.44 3.12
N CYS A 29 -8.93 -1.01 4.23
CA CYS A 29 -7.56 -1.40 4.57
C CYS A 29 -7.30 -1.30 6.08
N ALA A 30 -6.34 -2.09 6.55
CA ALA A 30 -5.72 -1.91 7.86
C ALA A 30 -4.41 -1.11 7.70
N VAL A 31 -4.18 -0.12 8.56
CA VAL A 31 -2.96 0.70 8.52
C VAL A 31 -2.17 0.51 9.80
N ALA A 32 -0.96 -0.04 9.69
CA ALA A 32 0.01 -0.03 10.78
C ALA A 32 0.73 1.32 10.79
N ILE A 33 0.72 2.01 11.94
CA ILE A 33 1.35 3.32 12.12
C ILE A 33 2.39 3.22 13.23
N GLY A 34 3.62 3.68 12.96
CA GLY A 34 4.71 3.59 13.93
C GLY A 34 5.94 4.41 13.57
N ARG A 35 6.96 4.37 14.42
CA ARG A 35 8.30 4.89 14.10
C ARG A 35 9.13 3.75 13.50
N LEU A 36 9.98 4.07 12.53
CA LEU A 36 10.90 3.10 11.94
C LEU A 36 11.94 2.67 12.98
N ASP A 37 12.22 1.37 13.06
CA ASP A 37 13.34 0.82 13.84
C ASP A 37 14.49 0.39 12.91
N ASP A 38 15.54 -0.22 13.48
CA ASP A 38 16.71 -0.70 12.71
C ASP A 38 16.48 -2.00 11.92
N GLY A 39 15.29 -2.61 12.04
CA GLY A 39 14.91 -3.83 11.33
C GLY A 39 15.66 -5.09 11.78
N SER A 40 16.48 -5.05 12.83
CA SER A 40 17.31 -6.19 13.28
C SER A 40 16.51 -7.43 13.69
N ARG A 41 15.23 -7.24 14.01
CA ARG A 41 14.29 -8.30 14.43
C ARG A 41 13.46 -8.88 13.29
N LEU A 42 13.62 -8.37 12.06
CA LEU A 42 12.87 -8.84 10.90
C LEU A 42 13.40 -10.20 10.43
N GLU A 43 12.49 -11.08 10.02
CA GLU A 43 12.86 -12.29 9.29
C GLU A 43 13.55 -11.93 7.97
N ALA A 44 14.51 -12.73 7.52
CA ALA A 44 15.36 -12.42 6.36
C ALA A 44 14.57 -12.04 5.09
N GLY A 45 13.45 -12.73 4.83
CA GLY A 45 12.59 -12.43 3.69
C GLY A 45 11.84 -11.09 3.81
N VAL A 46 11.50 -10.67 5.03
CA VAL A 46 10.87 -9.36 5.29
C VAL A 46 11.92 -8.26 5.16
N ALA A 47 13.11 -8.44 5.73
CA ALA A 47 14.21 -7.50 5.64
C ALA A 47 14.63 -7.25 4.18
N ALA A 48 14.77 -8.30 3.38
CA ALA A 48 15.13 -8.19 1.96
C ALA A 48 14.09 -7.39 1.16
N ARG A 49 12.80 -7.57 1.44
CA ARG A 49 11.72 -6.82 0.78
C ARG A 49 11.65 -5.36 1.21
N ASP A 50 11.96 -5.08 2.46
CA ASP A 50 11.95 -3.72 3.01
C ASP A 50 13.08 -2.87 2.40
N GLN A 51 14.24 -3.48 2.17
CA GLN A 51 15.42 -2.84 1.59
C GLN A 51 15.41 -2.80 0.05
N ALA A 52 14.49 -3.52 -0.59
CA ALA A 52 14.43 -3.59 -2.05
C ALA A 52 14.11 -2.21 -2.65
N VAL A 53 14.84 -1.86 -3.72
CA VAL A 53 14.56 -0.64 -4.48
C VAL A 53 13.16 -0.72 -5.07
N ARG A 54 12.40 0.36 -4.88
CA ARG A 54 11.05 0.47 -5.41
C ARG A 54 11.10 0.81 -6.88
N ASP A 55 10.83 -0.20 -7.70
CA ASP A 55 10.57 0.00 -9.12
C ASP A 55 9.13 0.50 -9.33
N ARG A 56 8.94 1.38 -10.31
CA ARG A 56 7.66 1.99 -10.67
C ARG A 56 7.55 2.03 -12.17
N HIS A 57 6.32 1.87 -12.65
CA HIS A 57 5.99 2.22 -14.03
C HIS A 57 6.48 3.63 -14.36
N SER A 58 7.05 3.78 -15.56
CA SER A 58 7.44 5.10 -16.05
C SER A 58 6.18 5.93 -16.31
N LEU A 59 6.32 7.27 -16.33
CA LEU A 59 5.13 8.12 -16.46
C LEU A 59 4.44 7.93 -17.82
N ASP A 60 5.19 7.65 -18.88
CA ASP A 60 4.67 7.37 -20.22
C ASP A 60 3.83 6.08 -20.28
N GLU A 61 3.94 5.17 -19.31
CA GLU A 61 3.10 3.97 -19.21
C GLU A 61 1.73 4.25 -18.58
N ILE A 62 1.61 5.30 -17.74
CA ILE A 62 0.42 5.53 -16.90
C ILE A 62 -0.23 6.91 -17.09
N VAL A 63 0.37 7.81 -17.87
CA VAL A 63 -0.17 9.13 -18.18
C VAL A 63 -0.57 9.18 -19.65
N PHE A 64 -1.85 9.47 -19.91
CA PHE A 64 -2.43 9.54 -21.24
C PHE A 64 -2.94 10.95 -21.56
N GLU A 65 -2.83 11.38 -22.82
CA GLU A 65 -3.33 12.67 -23.33
C GLU A 65 -4.35 12.46 -24.46
N GLY A 66 -5.45 13.22 -24.44
CA GLY A 66 -6.50 13.19 -25.48
C GLY A 66 -7.41 11.95 -25.43
N SER A 67 -6.85 10.75 -25.35
CA SER A 67 -7.60 9.49 -25.26
C SER A 67 -6.88 8.45 -24.40
N PHE A 68 -7.65 7.59 -23.73
CA PHE A 68 -7.11 6.48 -22.95
C PHE A 68 -6.21 5.57 -23.81
N GLY A 69 -5.01 5.27 -23.32
CA GLY A 69 -4.00 4.48 -24.05
C GLY A 69 -3.09 5.29 -24.99
N SER A 70 -3.32 6.60 -25.17
CA SER A 70 -2.39 7.46 -25.92
C SER A 70 -1.42 8.14 -24.96
N SER A 71 -0.19 7.62 -24.88
CA SER A 71 0.84 8.10 -23.95
C SER A 71 1.12 9.61 -24.11
N ALA A 72 1.17 10.31 -22.98
CA ALA A 72 1.47 11.73 -22.94
C ALA A 72 2.96 12.00 -23.20
N LYS A 73 3.26 13.04 -23.98
CA LYS A 73 4.64 13.53 -24.15
C LYS A 73 5.04 14.39 -22.96
N LEU A 74 5.52 13.73 -21.91
CA LEU A 74 6.07 14.39 -20.74
C LEU A 74 7.51 14.80 -21.08
N GLY A 75 7.78 16.11 -21.07
CA GLY A 75 9.07 16.71 -21.44
C GLY A 75 10.20 16.45 -20.44
#